data_AF-A0AAT9I559-F1
#
_entry.id   AF-A0AAT9I559-F1
#
_cell.length_a   1.000
_cell.length_b   1.000
_cell.length_c   1.000
_cell.angle_alpha   90.00
_cell.angle_beta   90.00
_cell.angle_gamma   90.00
#
_symmetry.space_group_name_H-M   'P 1'
#
loop_
_entity.id
_entity.type
_entity.pdbx_description
1 polymer ?
#
loop_
_entity_poly.entity_id
_entity_poly.type
_entity_poly.pdbx_seq_one_letter_code
_entity_poly.pdbx_strand_id
1 'polypeptide(L)'
;MIKLAHVSKNFSPDKKAVDDLSFEVQQGETLVLLGTSGCGKTTTLRMINRLITPDSGNIYINGKNIREQSTENLRRSMGYVLQNTGLFPHYTVMENIGIVPQLLQWDKARIRERTLSLMEKLRLPANRYAAAYPQELSGGQQQRVGLARALAADPPILLMDEPFGALDPLTRISVRKEFKALDELNSKTIIIVTHDVEEAFELGNRICIMNDGRIQQLGTATALLFKPANDFVRTFLDQQRLQLELKSLQLTDIWAYLPGNNQDTDKQLLTSTSSCWQALEAMTDNPVAAIHNGERKYMDGNILMNAIAAYKKQ
;
A
#
# COMPACT_ATOMS: atom_id res chain seq x y z
N MET A 1 -8.29 12.01 8.46
CA MET A 1 -7.70 12.89 7.43
C MET A 1 -6.30 13.33 7.87
N ILE A 2 -5.28 13.17 7.03
CA ILE A 2 -3.90 13.62 7.28
C ILE A 2 -3.57 14.71 6.27
N LYS A 3 -3.01 15.83 6.71
CA LYS A 3 -2.63 16.96 5.84
C LYS A 3 -1.23 17.44 6.15
N LEU A 4 -0.41 17.57 5.12
CA LEU A 4 0.88 18.25 5.16
C LEU A 4 0.73 19.58 4.42
N ALA A 5 1.18 20.66 5.03
CA ALA A 5 1.15 22.01 4.47
C ALA A 5 2.55 22.63 4.54
N HIS A 6 3.19 22.74 3.37
CA HIS A 6 4.51 23.35 3.17
C HIS A 6 5.62 22.78 4.08
N VAL A 7 5.61 21.46 4.25
CA VAL A 7 6.49 20.76 5.19
C VAL A 7 7.89 20.62 4.59
N SER A 8 8.92 21.07 5.31
CA SER A 8 10.32 20.87 4.93
C SER A 8 11.15 20.28 6.07
N LYS A 9 12.20 19.54 5.70
CA LYS A 9 13.18 18.99 6.62
C LYS A 9 14.58 18.96 6.01
N ASN A 10 15.53 19.52 6.75
CA ASN A 10 16.94 19.58 6.43
C ASN A 10 17.74 18.86 7.52
N PHE A 11 18.71 18.03 7.12
CA PHE A 11 19.68 17.43 8.04
C PHE A 11 21.08 18.03 7.87
N SER A 12 21.35 18.59 6.70
CA SER A 12 22.55 19.36 6.39
C SER A 12 22.17 20.64 5.65
N PRO A 13 23.05 21.66 5.61
CA PRO A 13 22.81 22.90 4.89
C PRO A 13 22.59 22.67 3.39
N ASP A 14 23.31 21.70 2.82
CA ASP A 14 23.41 21.51 1.37
C ASP A 14 22.35 20.56 0.80
N LYS A 15 21.60 19.85 1.65
CA LYS A 15 20.60 18.89 1.20
C LYS A 15 19.33 18.91 2.05
N LYS A 16 18.24 19.36 1.41
CA LYS A 16 16.89 19.19 1.95
C LYS A 16 16.46 17.74 1.76
N ALA A 17 16.16 17.06 2.86
CA ALA A 17 15.60 15.71 2.81
C ALA A 17 14.13 15.74 2.41
N VAL A 18 13.42 16.80 2.77
CA VAL A 18 12.05 17.10 2.37
C VAL A 18 11.98 18.60 2.07
N ASP A 19 11.44 18.97 0.92
CA ASP A 19 11.39 20.35 0.43
C ASP A 19 9.97 20.71 -0.03
N ASP A 20 9.28 21.49 0.80
CA ASP A 20 7.95 22.05 0.54
C ASP A 20 6.85 21.03 0.18
N LEU A 21 6.73 19.97 0.99
CA LEU A 21 5.70 18.95 0.80
C LEU A 21 4.32 19.43 1.23
N SER A 22 3.39 19.40 0.28
CA SER A 22 1.96 19.67 0.50
C SER A 22 1.09 18.60 -0.14
N PHE A 23 0.35 17.86 0.68
CA PHE A 23 -0.65 16.89 0.22
C PHE A 23 -1.63 16.52 1.33
N GLU A 24 -2.72 15.88 0.94
CA GLU A 24 -3.76 15.38 1.84
C GLU A 24 -4.06 13.90 1.56
N VAL A 25 -4.27 13.17 2.65
CA VAL A 25 -4.74 11.78 2.68
C VAL A 25 -6.12 11.76 3.31
N GLN A 26 -7.09 11.34 2.51
CA GLN A 26 -8.48 11.23 2.89
C GLN A 26 -8.69 10.06 3.85
N GLN A 27 -9.78 10.09 4.60
CA GLN A 27 -10.11 8.99 5.49
C GLN A 27 -10.42 7.73 4.69
N GLY A 28 -9.84 6.60 5.09
CA GLY A 28 -10.00 5.32 4.38
C GLY A 28 -9.15 5.20 3.11
N GLU A 29 -8.35 6.21 2.77
CA GLU A 29 -7.45 6.20 1.62
C GLU A 29 -6.13 5.51 1.98
N THR A 30 -5.63 4.69 1.06
CA THR A 30 -4.24 4.23 1.02
C THR A 30 -3.45 5.10 0.05
N LEU A 31 -2.57 5.94 0.59
CA LEU A 31 -1.60 6.72 -0.17
C LEU A 31 -0.24 6.01 -0.15
N VAL A 32 0.36 5.78 -1.32
CA VAL A 32 1.72 5.25 -1.41
C VAL A 32 2.70 6.38 -1.77
N LEU A 33 3.72 6.59 -0.95
CA LEU A 33 4.88 7.40 -1.27
C LEU A 33 5.88 6.52 -2.01
N LEU A 34 6.11 6.82 -3.29
CA LEU A 34 6.97 6.07 -4.21
C LEU A 34 8.13 6.95 -4.66
N GLY A 35 9.32 6.37 -4.81
CA GLY A 35 10.48 7.11 -5.32
C GLY A 35 11.80 6.43 -4.99
N THR A 36 12.90 7.01 -5.44
CA THR A 36 14.25 6.48 -5.23
C THR A 36 14.69 6.52 -3.76
N SER A 37 15.70 5.72 -3.42
CA SER A 37 16.29 5.74 -2.07
C SER A 37 16.82 7.14 -1.74
N GLY A 38 16.49 7.64 -0.55
CA GLY A 38 16.94 8.95 -0.09
C GLY A 38 16.12 10.16 -0.57
N CYS A 39 15.01 9.97 -1.30
CA CYS A 39 14.16 11.09 -1.76
C CYS A 39 13.23 11.68 -0.69
N GLY A 40 13.31 11.25 0.58
CA GLY A 40 12.57 11.87 1.69
C GLY A 40 11.31 11.13 2.18
N LYS A 41 10.97 9.97 1.62
CA LYS A 41 9.75 9.20 1.96
C LYS A 41 9.69 8.80 3.44
N THR A 42 10.71 8.08 3.92
CA THR A 42 10.84 7.66 5.33
C THR A 42 10.91 8.88 6.26
N THR A 43 11.60 9.95 5.88
CA THR A 43 11.63 11.21 6.64
C THR A 43 10.23 11.80 6.78
N THR A 44 9.45 11.80 5.71
CA THR A 44 8.05 12.26 5.70
C THR A 44 7.19 11.44 6.66
N LEU A 45 7.28 10.11 6.59
CA LEU A 45 6.54 9.21 7.47
C LEU A 45 6.92 9.41 8.96
N ARG A 46 8.21 9.59 9.25
CA ARG A 46 8.72 9.89 10.60
C ARG A 46 8.26 11.23 11.13
N MET A 47 8.06 12.24 10.26
CA MET A 47 7.50 13.53 10.66
C MET A 47 6.00 13.43 10.98
N ILE A 48 5.24 12.65 10.20
CA ILE A 48 3.82 12.39 10.49
C ILE A 48 3.67 11.68 11.84
N ASN A 49 4.51 10.67 12.12
CA ASN A 49 4.55 9.98 13.42
C ASN A 49 5.20 10.80 14.55
N ARG A 50 5.69 12.01 14.25
CA ARG A 50 6.41 12.90 15.17
C ARG A 50 7.60 12.21 15.87
N LEU A 51 8.30 11.34 15.14
CA LEU A 51 9.64 10.85 15.51
C LEU A 51 10.70 11.90 15.19
N ILE A 52 10.44 12.71 14.17
CA ILE A 52 11.29 13.84 13.76
C ILE A 52 10.39 15.08 13.65
N THR A 53 10.89 16.24 14.08
CA THR A 53 10.17 17.51 13.95
C THR A 53 10.48 18.15 12.59
N PRO A 54 9.47 18.59 11.81
CA PRO A 54 9.68 19.37 10.61
C PRO A 54 10.28 20.75 10.94
N ASP A 55 11.17 21.25 10.08
CA ASP A 55 11.82 22.55 10.28
C ASP A 55 10.88 23.70 9.89
N SER A 56 10.04 23.49 8.87
CA SER A 56 8.99 24.42 8.45
C SER A 56 7.70 23.68 8.09
N GLY A 57 6.62 24.45 7.95
CA GLY A 57 5.30 23.91 7.61
C GLY A 57 4.58 23.29 8.82
N ASN A 58 3.42 22.70 8.52
CA ASN A 58 2.53 22.11 9.52
C ASN A 58 2.00 20.77 9.05
N ILE A 59 1.79 19.85 10.00
CA ILE A 59 1.16 18.55 9.79
C ILE A 59 -0.08 18.50 10.67
N TYR A 60 -1.20 18.12 10.08
CA TYR A 60 -2.49 18.00 10.75
C TYR A 60 -2.99 16.57 10.66
N ILE A 61 -3.49 16.04 11.78
CA ILE A 61 -4.15 14.76 11.85
C ILE A 61 -5.53 15.00 12.45
N ASN A 62 -6.58 14.64 11.70
CA ASN A 62 -7.99 14.89 12.03
C ASN A 62 -8.26 16.36 12.37
N GLY A 63 -7.71 17.27 11.56
CA GLY A 63 -7.88 18.72 11.72
C GLY A 63 -7.02 19.37 12.79
N LYS A 64 -6.35 18.60 13.67
CA LYS A 64 -5.51 19.14 14.75
C LYS A 64 -4.03 19.09 14.37
N ASN A 65 -3.31 20.19 14.60
CA ASN A 65 -1.86 20.23 14.37
C ASN A 65 -1.14 19.23 15.30
N ILE A 66 -0.23 18.43 14.76
CA ILE A 66 0.49 17.41 15.55
C ILE A 66 1.38 18.01 16.64
N ARG A 67 1.78 19.29 16.51
CA ARG A 67 2.61 20.00 17.51
C ARG A 67 1.84 20.27 18.81
N GLU A 68 0.52 20.39 18.73
CA GLU A 68 -0.39 20.67 19.85
C GLU A 68 -0.91 19.40 20.56
N GLN A 69 -0.42 18.24 20.14
CA GLN A 69 -0.80 16.94 20.70
C GLN A 69 0.33 16.40 21.57
N SER A 70 0.07 15.52 22.52
CA SER A 70 1.14 14.77 23.18
C SER A 70 1.72 13.74 22.20
N THR A 71 3.05 13.61 22.12
CA THR A 71 3.72 12.62 21.26
C THR A 71 3.27 11.19 21.56
N GLU A 72 3.05 10.85 22.83
CA GLU A 72 2.61 9.53 23.25
C GLU A 72 1.21 9.18 22.73
N ASN A 73 0.20 10.02 22.99
CA ASN A 73 -1.16 9.75 22.51
C ASN A 73 -1.22 9.73 20.99
N LEU A 74 -0.47 10.61 20.32
CA LEU A 74 -0.40 10.64 18.87
C LEU A 74 0.13 9.30 18.33
N ARG A 75 1.27 8.81 18.85
CA ARG A 75 1.85 7.53 18.42
C ARG A 75 0.97 6.34 18.78
N ARG A 76 0.32 6.33 19.95
CA ARG A 76 -0.62 5.25 20.34
C ARG A 76 -1.88 5.22 19.48
N SER A 77 -2.26 6.35 18.87
CA SER A 77 -3.39 6.42 17.92
C SER A 77 -3.07 5.94 16.50
N MET A 78 -1.81 5.57 16.23
CA MET A 78 -1.35 5.14 14.91
C MET A 78 -0.65 3.78 14.99
N GLY A 79 -0.92 2.92 14.01
CA GLY A 79 -0.10 1.75 13.75
C GLY A 79 1.16 2.18 13.00
N TYR A 80 2.33 1.67 13.39
CA TYR A 80 3.58 2.00 12.72
C TYR A 80 4.41 0.73 12.44
N VAL A 81 4.65 0.46 11.16
CA VAL A 81 5.50 -0.64 10.68
C VAL A 81 6.86 -0.06 10.31
N LEU A 82 7.91 -0.54 10.99
CA LEU A 82 9.30 -0.13 10.77
C LEU A 82 9.95 -0.99 9.69
N GLN A 83 10.88 -0.39 8.92
CA GLN A 83 11.66 -1.05 7.87
C GLN A 83 12.39 -2.33 8.33
N ASN A 84 12.93 -2.36 9.56
CA ASN A 84 13.65 -3.53 10.11
C ASN A 84 12.80 -4.37 11.07
N THR A 85 11.48 -4.44 10.89
CA THR A 85 10.46 -5.02 11.79
C THR A 85 10.34 -4.34 13.17
N GLY A 86 11.46 -3.92 13.75
CA GLY A 86 11.55 -3.21 15.03
C GLY A 86 10.98 -4.01 16.19
N LEU A 87 11.07 -5.34 16.15
CA LEU A 87 10.58 -6.21 17.23
C LEU A 87 11.49 -6.09 18.45
N PHE A 88 10.89 -6.21 19.64
CA PHE A 88 11.62 -6.27 20.90
C PHE A 88 12.24 -7.66 21.04
N PRO A 89 13.57 -7.79 21.06
CA PRO A 89 14.25 -9.10 20.98
C PRO A 89 14.05 -9.95 22.24
N HIS A 90 13.75 -9.31 23.37
CA HIS A 90 13.53 -9.96 24.67
C HIS A 90 12.05 -10.24 24.95
N TYR A 91 11.15 -9.95 24.00
CA TYR A 91 9.74 -10.28 24.08
C TYR A 91 9.42 -11.41 23.11
N THR A 92 8.53 -12.30 23.52
CA THR A 92 7.93 -13.31 22.65
C THR A 92 7.10 -12.65 21.54
N VAL A 93 6.68 -13.42 20.54
CA VAL A 93 5.75 -12.97 19.51
C VAL A 93 4.46 -12.42 20.12
N MET A 94 3.88 -13.14 21.08
CA MET A 94 2.62 -12.73 21.69
C MET A 94 2.75 -11.40 22.45
N GLU A 95 3.87 -11.20 23.15
CA GLU A 95 4.19 -9.93 23.84
C GLU A 95 4.49 -8.81 22.86
N ASN A 96 5.22 -9.08 21.78
CA ASN A 96 5.49 -8.10 20.73
C ASN A 96 4.19 -7.57 20.11
N ILE A 97 3.25 -8.45 19.78
CA ILE A 97 1.96 -8.04 19.18
C ILE A 97 1.09 -7.32 20.23
N GLY A 98 1.05 -7.81 21.46
CA GLY A 98 0.21 -7.29 22.54
C GLY A 98 0.66 -5.98 23.19
N ILE A 99 1.87 -5.49 22.88
CA ILE A 99 2.48 -4.36 23.59
C ILE A 99 1.66 -3.06 23.52
N VAL A 100 1.10 -2.72 22.35
CA VAL A 100 0.34 -1.47 22.19
C VAL A 100 -1.01 -1.55 22.93
N PRO A 101 -1.81 -2.62 22.78
CA PRO A 101 -2.98 -2.85 23.64
C PRO A 101 -2.68 -2.79 25.15
N GLN A 102 -1.53 -3.31 25.58
CA GLN A 102 -1.10 -3.25 26.99
C GLN A 102 -0.83 -1.81 27.44
N LEU A 103 -0.15 -1.00 26.61
CA LEU A 103 0.07 0.43 26.88
C LEU A 103 -1.24 1.24 26.89
N LEU A 104 -2.26 0.76 26.19
CA LEU A 104 -3.63 1.28 26.22
C LEU A 104 -4.49 0.69 27.36
N GLN A 105 -3.88 -0.12 28.24
CA GLN A 105 -4.51 -0.71 29.42
C GLN A 105 -5.73 -1.60 29.10
N TRP A 106 -5.71 -2.31 27.97
CA TRP A 106 -6.74 -3.31 27.67
C TRP A 106 -6.68 -4.52 28.61
N ASP A 107 -7.82 -5.18 28.82
CA ASP A 107 -7.90 -6.41 29.60
C ASP A 107 -7.04 -7.53 29.01
N LYS A 108 -6.33 -8.29 29.86
CA LYS A 108 -5.43 -9.37 29.42
C LYS A 108 -6.10 -10.39 28.49
N ALA A 109 -7.37 -10.73 28.76
CA ALA A 109 -8.15 -11.64 27.93
C ALA A 109 -8.37 -11.08 26.52
N ARG A 110 -8.76 -9.80 26.43
CA ARG A 110 -8.95 -9.09 25.15
C ARG A 110 -7.65 -8.99 24.36
N ILE A 111 -6.52 -8.70 25.02
CA ILE A 111 -5.20 -8.65 24.37
C ILE A 111 -4.87 -10.02 23.77
N ARG A 112 -5.04 -11.09 24.56
CA ARG A 112 -4.75 -12.46 24.12
C ARG A 112 -5.60 -12.85 22.91
N GLU A 113 -6.91 -12.63 22.97
CA GLU A 113 -7.84 -12.93 21.88
C GLU A 113 -7.48 -12.16 20.60
N ARG A 114 -7.27 -10.85 20.72
CA ARG A 114 -6.90 -9.99 19.58
C ARG A 114 -5.57 -10.43 18.95
N THR A 115 -4.56 -10.73 19.76
CA THR A 115 -3.26 -11.20 19.28
C THR A 115 -3.38 -12.53 18.55
N LEU A 116 -4.11 -13.51 19.12
CA LEU A 116 -4.31 -14.82 18.48
C LEU A 116 -5.03 -14.70 17.13
N SER A 117 -6.08 -13.87 17.07
CA SER A 117 -6.82 -13.61 15.82
C SER A 117 -5.92 -13.02 14.73
N LEU A 118 -5.08 -12.03 15.07
CA LEU A 118 -4.15 -11.44 14.09
C LEU A 118 -3.07 -12.43 13.65
N MET A 119 -2.54 -13.24 14.57
CA MET A 119 -1.59 -14.30 14.26
C MET A 119 -2.18 -15.31 13.26
N GLU A 120 -3.42 -15.74 13.48
CA GLU A 120 -4.11 -16.66 12.57
C GLU A 120 -4.32 -16.05 11.16
N LYS A 121 -4.85 -14.84 11.09
CA LYS A 121 -5.09 -14.12 9.81
C LYS A 121 -3.81 -13.92 9.01
N LEU A 122 -2.69 -13.67 9.68
CA LEU A 122 -1.37 -13.49 9.08
C LEU A 122 -0.60 -14.81 8.90
N ARG A 123 -1.28 -15.97 9.01
CA ARG A 123 -0.69 -17.30 8.81
C ARG A 123 0.53 -17.57 9.69
N LEU A 124 0.49 -17.08 10.92
CA LEU A 124 1.49 -17.28 11.96
C LEU A 124 0.91 -18.17 13.06
N PRO A 125 0.91 -19.51 12.91
CA PRO A 125 0.19 -20.42 13.80
C PRO A 125 0.68 -20.31 15.24
N ALA A 126 -0.24 -19.94 16.14
CA ALA A 126 0.08 -19.59 17.52
C ALA A 126 0.64 -20.76 18.34
N ASN A 127 0.21 -21.99 18.06
CA ASN A 127 0.73 -23.19 18.70
C ASN A 127 2.24 -23.39 18.51
N ARG A 128 2.81 -22.81 17.44
CA ARG A 128 4.24 -22.92 17.12
C ARG A 128 5.01 -21.66 17.50
N TYR A 129 4.42 -20.48 17.27
CA TYR A 129 5.17 -19.22 17.30
C TYR A 129 4.82 -18.29 18.45
N ALA A 130 3.72 -18.49 19.19
CA ALA A 130 3.29 -17.52 20.20
C ALA A 130 4.34 -17.26 21.29
N ALA A 131 5.05 -18.31 21.71
CA ALA A 131 6.12 -18.25 22.71
C ALA A 131 7.53 -18.08 22.11
N ALA A 132 7.66 -18.04 20.78
CA ALA A 132 8.94 -17.86 20.13
C ALA A 132 9.43 -16.41 20.27
N TYR A 133 10.74 -16.23 20.29
CA TYR A 133 11.41 -14.93 20.25
C TYR A 133 11.74 -14.54 18.80
N PRO A 134 11.93 -13.23 18.50
CA PRO A 134 12.20 -12.76 17.14
C PRO A 134 13.38 -13.45 16.44
N GLN A 135 14.42 -13.82 17.18
CA GLN A 135 15.60 -14.50 16.64
C GLN A 135 15.32 -15.93 16.14
N GLU A 136 14.23 -16.55 16.59
CA GLU A 136 13.79 -17.89 16.19
C GLU A 136 12.89 -17.86 14.94
N LEU A 137 12.61 -16.66 14.41
CA LEU A 137 11.72 -16.44 13.29
C LEU A 137 12.50 -16.10 12.01
N SER A 138 11.98 -16.56 10.86
CA SER A 138 12.45 -16.07 9.56
C SER A 138 12.10 -14.60 9.35
N GLY A 139 12.78 -13.90 8.43
CA GLY A 139 12.50 -12.49 8.14
C GLY A 139 11.03 -12.23 7.76
N GLY A 140 10.42 -13.13 6.97
CA GLY A 140 8.99 -13.08 6.64
C GLY A 140 8.06 -13.28 7.83
N GLN A 141 8.46 -14.07 8.81
CA GLN A 141 7.69 -14.25 10.04
C GLN A 141 7.82 -13.02 10.95
N GLN A 142 9.03 -12.46 11.09
CA GLN A 142 9.23 -11.22 11.83
C GLN A 142 8.42 -10.06 11.23
N GLN A 143 8.32 -9.98 9.90
CA GLN A 143 7.50 -8.97 9.23
C GLN A 143 6.02 -9.11 9.55
N ARG A 144 5.49 -10.35 9.56
CA ARG A 144 4.11 -10.63 9.97
C ARG A 144 3.85 -10.20 11.41
N VAL A 145 4.78 -10.46 12.33
CA VAL A 145 4.69 -9.98 13.71
C VAL A 145 4.66 -8.44 13.77
N GLY A 146 5.49 -7.77 12.97
CA GLY A 146 5.51 -6.31 12.87
C GLY A 146 4.18 -5.74 12.37
N LEU A 147 3.60 -6.34 11.32
CA LEU A 147 2.27 -5.98 10.80
C LEU A 147 1.17 -6.22 11.85
N ALA A 148 1.16 -7.40 12.49
CA ALA A 148 0.22 -7.73 13.55
C ALA A 148 0.28 -6.73 14.70
N ARG A 149 1.49 -6.38 15.17
CA ARG A 149 1.69 -5.39 16.23
C ARG A 149 1.13 -4.02 15.86
N ALA A 150 1.32 -3.57 14.62
CA ALA A 150 0.79 -2.29 14.16
C ALA A 150 -0.75 -2.27 14.09
N LEU A 151 -1.39 -3.43 13.93
CA LEU A 151 -2.84 -3.59 13.86
C LEU A 151 -3.51 -3.99 15.19
N ALA A 152 -2.70 -4.37 16.20
CA ALA A 152 -3.16 -4.94 17.46
C ALA A 152 -4.16 -4.03 18.19
N ALA A 153 -3.85 -2.73 18.28
CA ALA A 153 -4.69 -1.73 18.92
C ALA A 153 -5.83 -1.20 18.03
N ASP A 154 -6.04 -1.79 16.85
CA ASP A 154 -7.02 -1.36 15.85
C ASP A 154 -6.98 0.15 15.51
N PRO A 155 -5.81 0.70 15.16
CA PRO A 155 -5.67 2.14 14.95
C PRO A 155 -6.41 2.59 13.67
N PRO A 156 -6.94 3.82 13.63
CA PRO A 156 -7.57 4.38 12.43
C PRO A 156 -6.56 4.77 11.34
N ILE A 157 -5.29 4.94 11.71
CA ILE A 157 -4.20 5.33 10.81
C ILE A 157 -3.10 4.26 10.88
N LEU A 158 -2.61 3.85 9.72
CA LEU A 158 -1.49 2.93 9.60
C LEU A 158 -0.37 3.56 8.76
N LEU A 159 0.82 3.65 9.33
CA LEU A 159 2.02 4.16 8.68
C LEU A 159 2.98 2.99 8.45
N MET A 160 3.42 2.78 7.22
CA MET A 160 4.26 1.63 6.87
C MET A 160 5.50 2.08 6.10
N ASP A 161 6.67 1.77 6.66
CA ASP A 161 7.98 2.14 6.10
C ASP A 161 8.65 0.90 5.48
N GLU A 162 8.57 0.78 4.15
CA GLU A 162 9.04 -0.38 3.38
C GLU A 162 8.59 -1.74 3.96
N PRO A 163 7.27 -1.95 4.16
CA PRO A 163 6.75 -3.10 4.89
C PRO A 163 7.05 -4.46 4.24
N PHE A 164 7.56 -4.50 3.00
CA PHE A 164 7.91 -5.77 2.33
C PHE A 164 9.30 -5.75 1.68
N GLY A 165 10.09 -4.68 1.89
CA GLY A 165 11.36 -4.46 1.17
C GLY A 165 12.45 -5.48 1.51
N ALA A 166 12.53 -5.92 2.77
CA ALA A 166 13.55 -6.85 3.25
C ALA A 166 13.24 -8.34 2.97
N LEU A 167 12.15 -8.64 2.26
CA LEU A 167 11.70 -10.01 2.00
C LEU A 167 12.19 -10.51 0.63
N ASP A 168 12.48 -11.81 0.56
CA ASP A 168 12.70 -12.51 -0.71
C ASP A 168 11.44 -12.44 -1.59
N PRO A 169 11.59 -12.55 -2.94
CA PRO A 169 10.48 -12.31 -3.86
C PRO A 169 9.22 -13.16 -3.61
N LEU A 170 9.37 -14.45 -3.29
CA LEU A 170 8.24 -15.35 -3.08
C LEU A 170 7.52 -15.02 -1.77
N THR A 171 8.28 -14.83 -0.69
CA THR A 171 7.71 -14.43 0.60
C THR A 171 7.04 -13.07 0.52
N ARG A 172 7.63 -12.11 -0.21
CA ARG A 172 7.06 -10.78 -0.45
C ARG A 172 5.66 -10.87 -1.05
N ILE A 173 5.48 -11.67 -2.11
CA ILE A 173 4.17 -11.87 -2.77
C ILE A 173 3.16 -12.46 -1.79
N SER A 174 3.54 -13.50 -1.02
CA SER A 174 2.63 -14.12 -0.04
C SER A 174 2.21 -13.15 1.05
N VAL A 175 3.16 -12.41 1.65
CA VAL A 175 2.88 -11.45 2.73
C VAL A 175 2.02 -10.29 2.23
N ARG A 176 2.25 -9.79 1.01
CA ARG A 176 1.39 -8.76 0.39
C ARG A 176 -0.04 -9.26 0.21
N LYS A 177 -0.21 -10.49 -0.31
CA LYS A 177 -1.53 -11.09 -0.51
C LYS A 177 -2.27 -11.29 0.82
N GLU A 178 -1.57 -11.76 1.85
CA GLU A 178 -2.10 -11.91 3.21
C GLU A 178 -2.52 -10.54 3.78
N PHE A 179 -1.66 -9.52 3.65
CA PHE A 179 -1.96 -8.16 4.10
C PHE A 179 -3.22 -7.60 3.43
N LYS A 180 -3.31 -7.68 2.09
CA LYS A 180 -4.46 -7.18 1.31
C LYS A 180 -5.77 -7.88 1.65
N ALA A 181 -5.72 -9.11 2.16
CA ALA A 181 -6.88 -9.88 2.57
C ALA A 181 -7.36 -9.59 4.01
N LEU A 182 -6.67 -8.71 4.75
CA LEU A 182 -7.05 -8.38 6.12
C LEU A 182 -8.26 -7.42 6.14
N ASP A 183 -9.36 -7.88 6.72
CA ASP A 183 -10.52 -7.02 7.00
C ASP A 183 -10.18 -5.84 7.91
N GLU A 184 -9.15 -5.98 8.75
CA GLU A 184 -8.63 -4.91 9.59
C GLU A 184 -8.27 -3.65 8.81
N LEU A 185 -7.90 -3.76 7.53
CA LEU A 185 -7.52 -2.61 6.72
C LEU A 185 -8.73 -1.80 6.26
N ASN A 186 -9.93 -2.36 6.34
CA ASN A 186 -11.15 -1.67 5.91
C ASN A 186 -11.33 -0.37 6.69
N SER A 187 -11.59 0.71 5.95
CA SER A 187 -11.77 2.08 6.49
C SER A 187 -10.56 2.68 7.21
N LYS A 188 -9.39 2.02 7.19
CA LYS A 188 -8.15 2.60 7.73
C LYS A 188 -7.55 3.60 6.74
N THR A 189 -6.97 4.67 7.27
CA THR A 189 -6.16 5.60 6.47
C THR A 189 -4.72 5.10 6.48
N ILE A 190 -4.17 4.77 5.33
CA ILE A 190 -2.88 4.09 5.22
C ILE A 190 -1.89 4.98 4.44
N ILE A 191 -0.67 5.14 4.97
CA ILE A 191 0.46 5.68 4.21
C ILE A 191 1.55 4.63 4.11
N ILE A 192 1.89 4.24 2.89
CA ILE A 192 2.93 3.25 2.61
C ILE A 192 4.11 3.96 1.97
N VAL A 193 5.32 3.71 2.46
CA VAL A 193 6.56 4.11 1.80
C VAL A 193 7.13 2.87 1.13
N THR A 194 7.39 2.96 -0.18
CA THR A 194 8.08 1.91 -0.91
C THR A 194 8.93 2.49 -2.04
N HIS A 195 9.88 1.69 -2.52
CA HIS A 195 10.59 1.91 -3.78
C HIS A 195 10.14 0.94 -4.89
N ASP A 196 9.24 0.01 -4.56
CA ASP A 196 8.71 -1.00 -5.47
C ASP A 196 7.46 -0.45 -6.19
N VAL A 197 7.55 -0.35 -7.52
CA VAL A 197 6.47 0.21 -8.35
C VAL A 197 5.26 -0.71 -8.38
N GLU A 198 5.46 -2.04 -8.44
CA GLU A 198 4.33 -2.98 -8.43
C GLU A 198 3.54 -2.88 -7.12
N GLU A 199 4.24 -2.80 -5.99
CA GLU A 199 3.62 -2.61 -4.68
C GLU A 199 2.76 -1.34 -4.64
N ALA A 200 3.29 -0.23 -5.16
CA ALA A 200 2.57 1.04 -5.17
C ALA A 200 1.27 0.97 -5.96
N PHE A 201 1.30 0.32 -7.13
CA PHE A 201 0.14 0.15 -8.01
C PHE A 201 -0.86 -0.88 -7.48
N GLU A 202 -0.40 -1.91 -6.76
CA GLU A 202 -1.25 -2.96 -6.22
C GLU A 202 -2.01 -2.53 -4.94
N LEU A 203 -1.38 -1.69 -4.11
CA LEU A 203 -1.89 -1.30 -2.79
C LEU A 203 -2.46 0.12 -2.73
N GLY A 204 -1.99 1.04 -3.57
CA GLY A 204 -2.34 2.45 -3.49
C GLY A 204 -3.68 2.78 -4.14
N ASN A 205 -4.54 3.53 -3.43
CA ASN A 205 -5.62 4.27 -4.08
C ASN A 205 -5.04 5.46 -4.86
N ARG A 206 -4.05 6.13 -4.25
CA ARG A 206 -3.24 7.18 -4.87
C ARG A 206 -1.76 6.90 -4.61
N ILE A 207 -0.94 7.38 -5.53
CA ILE A 207 0.52 7.23 -5.49
C ILE A 207 1.12 8.64 -5.63
N CYS A 208 2.02 8.95 -4.71
CA CYS A 208 2.82 10.16 -4.66
C CYS A 208 4.25 9.81 -5.09
N ILE A 209 4.60 10.12 -6.33
CA ILE A 209 5.98 9.96 -6.81
C ILE A 209 6.81 11.13 -6.29
N MET A 210 7.89 10.81 -5.59
CA MET A 210 8.82 11.77 -4.99
C MET A 210 10.21 11.63 -5.58
N ASN A 211 10.87 12.76 -5.82
CA ASN A 211 12.28 12.83 -6.17
C ASN A 211 12.94 14.04 -5.49
N ASP A 212 14.16 13.85 -4.98
CA ASP A 212 14.95 14.89 -4.31
C ASP A 212 14.18 15.74 -3.29
N GLY A 213 13.40 15.07 -2.43
CA GLY A 213 12.64 15.73 -1.38
C GLY A 213 11.39 16.45 -1.85
N ARG A 214 11.03 16.38 -3.15
CA ARG A 214 9.85 17.04 -3.73
C ARG A 214 8.87 16.05 -4.35
N ILE A 215 7.61 16.43 -4.40
CA ILE A 215 6.56 15.70 -5.13
C ILE A 215 6.72 15.98 -6.62
N GLN A 216 6.83 14.92 -7.42
CA GLN A 216 6.88 15.00 -8.88
C GLN A 216 5.47 14.86 -9.46
N GLN A 217 4.68 13.95 -8.93
CA GLN A 217 3.27 13.79 -9.28
C GLN A 217 2.52 13.03 -8.18
N LEU A 218 1.26 13.41 -7.95
CA LEU A 218 0.36 12.76 -7.03
C LEU A 218 -0.95 12.46 -7.75
N GLY A 219 -1.35 11.19 -7.83
CA GLY A 219 -2.54 10.80 -8.58
C GLY A 219 -2.88 9.32 -8.46
N THR A 220 -3.93 8.89 -9.17
CA THR A 220 -4.26 7.47 -9.32
C THR A 220 -3.24 6.78 -10.25
N ALA A 221 -3.19 5.45 -10.19
CA ALA A 221 -2.38 4.63 -11.10
C ALA A 221 -2.60 5.01 -12.58
N THR A 222 -3.86 5.15 -12.99
CA THR A 222 -4.26 5.57 -14.33
C THR A 222 -3.73 6.96 -14.68
N ALA A 223 -3.84 7.94 -13.78
CA ALA A 223 -3.33 9.28 -14.03
C ALA A 223 -1.80 9.30 -14.21
N LEU A 224 -1.06 8.50 -13.43
CA LEU A 224 0.39 8.41 -13.55
C LEU A 224 0.85 7.76 -14.87
N LEU A 225 0.14 6.73 -15.34
CA LEU A 225 0.50 6.01 -16.57
C LEU A 225 0.14 6.80 -17.84
N PHE A 226 -1.08 7.35 -17.89
CA PHE A 226 -1.62 7.95 -19.12
C PHE A 226 -1.43 9.47 -19.18
N LYS A 227 -1.23 10.13 -18.03
CA LYS A 227 -1.01 11.59 -17.95
C LYS A 227 0.19 11.91 -17.04
N PRO A 228 1.41 11.43 -17.36
CA PRO A 228 2.60 11.74 -16.58
C PRO A 228 2.86 13.25 -16.62
N ALA A 229 3.11 13.85 -15.45
CA ALA A 229 3.28 15.29 -15.30
C ALA A 229 4.61 15.80 -15.85
N ASN A 230 5.62 14.94 -15.94
CA ASN A 230 6.96 15.26 -16.44
C ASN A 230 7.69 14.01 -16.95
N ASP A 231 8.85 14.24 -17.60
CA ASP A 231 9.68 13.17 -18.16
C ASP A 231 10.25 12.24 -17.11
N PHE A 232 10.50 12.75 -15.90
CA PHE A 232 10.95 11.92 -14.78
C PHE A 232 9.91 10.84 -14.46
N VAL A 233 8.64 11.22 -14.26
CA VAL A 233 7.56 10.27 -13.98
C VAL A 233 7.38 9.28 -15.12
N ARG A 234 7.42 9.76 -16.37
CA ARG A 234 7.33 8.90 -17.55
C ARG A 234 8.43 7.84 -17.55
N THR A 235 9.68 8.27 -17.35
CA THR A 235 10.87 7.40 -17.39
C THR A 235 10.89 6.44 -16.20
N PHE A 236 10.48 6.90 -15.03
CA PHE A 236 10.43 6.12 -13.80
C PHE A 236 9.51 4.90 -13.91
N LEU A 237 8.42 5.00 -14.70
CA LEU A 237 7.45 3.92 -14.90
C LEU A 237 7.70 3.10 -16.17
N ASP A 238 8.65 3.49 -17.02
CA ASP A 238 8.76 2.99 -18.39
C ASP A 238 9.10 1.49 -18.46
N GLN A 239 10.01 1.02 -17.60
CA GLN A 239 10.48 -0.37 -17.59
C GLN A 239 9.37 -1.41 -17.37
N GLN A 240 8.33 -1.06 -16.62
CA GLN A 240 7.22 -1.95 -16.26
C GLN A 240 5.89 -1.48 -16.86
N ARG A 241 5.91 -0.49 -17.76
CA ARG A 241 4.72 0.25 -18.19
C ARG A 241 3.61 -0.65 -18.71
N LEU A 242 3.92 -1.57 -19.62
CA LEU A 242 2.92 -2.48 -20.19
C LEU A 242 2.23 -3.32 -19.12
N GLN A 243 3.03 -3.89 -18.20
CA GLN A 243 2.51 -4.71 -17.11
C GLN A 243 1.64 -3.89 -16.16
N LEU A 244 2.07 -2.67 -15.82
CA LEU A 244 1.32 -1.75 -14.97
C LEU A 244 0.01 -1.31 -15.61
N GLU A 245 0.00 -1.03 -16.92
CA GLU A 245 -1.22 -0.69 -17.68
C GLU A 245 -2.23 -1.85 -17.65
N LEU A 246 -1.78 -3.09 -17.88
CA LEU A 246 -2.64 -4.27 -17.83
C LEU A 246 -3.23 -4.50 -16.42
N LYS A 247 -2.43 -4.27 -15.37
CA LYS A 247 -2.89 -4.42 -13.99
C LYS A 247 -3.81 -3.28 -13.53
N SER A 248 -3.63 -2.07 -14.07
CA SER A 248 -4.38 -0.88 -13.65
C SER A 248 -5.71 -0.68 -14.37
N LEU A 249 -5.78 -1.06 -15.66
CA LEU A 249 -7.00 -0.92 -16.45
C LEU A 249 -7.98 -2.04 -16.13
N GLN A 250 -9.22 -1.66 -15.85
CA GLN A 250 -10.34 -2.58 -15.76
C GLN A 250 -10.97 -2.79 -17.14
N LEU A 251 -11.67 -3.91 -17.31
CA LEU A 251 -12.41 -4.18 -18.55
C LEU A 251 -13.50 -3.14 -18.82
N THR A 252 -14.05 -2.52 -17.78
CA THR A 252 -14.95 -1.36 -17.87
C THR A 252 -14.31 -0.16 -18.58
N ASP A 253 -13.03 0.14 -18.31
CA ASP A 253 -12.34 1.30 -18.87
C ASP A 253 -12.21 1.22 -20.39
N ILE A 254 -12.02 -0.01 -20.90
CA ILE A 254 -11.85 -0.28 -22.33
C ILE A 254 -13.14 -0.81 -22.99
N TRP A 255 -14.26 -0.89 -22.27
CA TRP A 255 -15.48 -1.55 -22.73
C TRP A 255 -16.00 -0.99 -24.06
N ALA A 256 -15.93 0.33 -24.25
CA ALA A 256 -16.35 1.01 -25.47
C ALA A 256 -15.55 0.59 -26.72
N TYR A 257 -14.34 0.07 -26.53
CA TYR A 257 -13.42 -0.34 -27.59
C TYR A 257 -13.48 -1.84 -27.90
N LEU A 258 -14.22 -2.61 -27.11
CA LEU A 258 -14.40 -4.04 -27.32
C LEU A 258 -15.53 -4.31 -28.34
N PRO A 259 -15.32 -5.24 -29.29
CA PRO A 259 -16.32 -5.60 -30.29
C PRO A 259 -17.53 -6.29 -29.63
N GLY A 260 -18.73 -5.92 -30.06
CA GLY A 260 -19.97 -6.56 -29.64
C GLY A 260 -20.25 -7.80 -30.49
N ASN A 261 -19.65 -8.94 -30.17
CA ASN A 261 -20.00 -10.21 -30.81
C ASN A 261 -20.75 -11.09 -29.81
N ASN A 262 -21.94 -11.59 -30.15
CA ASN A 262 -22.61 -12.66 -29.40
C ASN A 262 -22.23 -14.00 -30.04
N GLN A 263 -21.27 -14.73 -29.47
CA GLN A 263 -21.08 -16.14 -29.84
C GLN A 263 -21.12 -17.02 -28.59
N ASP A 264 -22.29 -17.63 -28.37
CA ASP A 264 -22.55 -18.62 -27.33
C ASP A 264 -21.44 -19.69 -27.29
N THR A 265 -20.84 -19.88 -26.11
CA THR A 265 -20.13 -21.09 -25.70
C THR A 265 -19.74 -20.96 -24.22
N ASP A 266 -19.76 -22.09 -23.51
CA ASP A 266 -19.30 -22.30 -22.13
C ASP A 266 -17.83 -21.86 -21.91
N LYS A 267 -17.60 -20.56 -21.88
CA LYS A 267 -16.29 -19.95 -21.70
C LYS A 267 -16.22 -19.26 -20.35
N GLN A 268 -15.02 -19.20 -19.80
CA GLN A 268 -14.76 -18.60 -18.49
C GLN A 268 -15.28 -17.17 -18.47
N LEU A 269 -16.24 -16.93 -17.56
CA LEU A 269 -17.00 -15.69 -17.48
C LEU A 269 -16.28 -14.73 -16.54
N LEU A 270 -15.78 -13.63 -17.09
CA LEU A 270 -15.18 -12.56 -16.32
C LEU A 270 -16.20 -11.47 -16.01
N THR A 271 -16.02 -10.82 -14.87
CA THR A 271 -16.78 -9.61 -14.53
C THR A 271 -16.05 -8.40 -15.11
N SER A 272 -16.81 -7.39 -15.52
CA SER A 272 -16.24 -6.14 -16.03
C SER A 272 -15.29 -5.41 -15.07
N THR A 273 -15.37 -5.70 -13.77
CA THR A 273 -14.45 -5.19 -12.73
C THR A 273 -13.11 -5.90 -12.71
N SER A 274 -12.94 -6.99 -13.46
CA SER A 274 -11.65 -7.66 -13.62
C SER A 274 -10.65 -6.76 -14.35
N SER A 275 -9.39 -6.85 -13.96
CA SER A 275 -8.29 -6.15 -14.65
C SER A 275 -8.02 -6.77 -16.03
N CYS A 276 -7.44 -5.99 -16.93
CA CYS A 276 -6.97 -6.50 -18.22
C CYS A 276 -5.92 -7.62 -18.06
N TRP A 277 -5.12 -7.57 -16.99
CA TRP A 277 -4.19 -8.63 -16.62
C TRP A 277 -4.91 -9.94 -16.29
N GLN A 278 -5.94 -9.91 -15.44
CA GLN A 278 -6.76 -11.10 -15.14
C GLN A 278 -7.45 -11.67 -16.37
N ALA A 279 -7.89 -10.79 -17.27
CA ALA A 279 -8.44 -11.21 -18.55
C ALA A 279 -7.39 -11.96 -19.38
N LEU A 280 -6.17 -11.43 -19.46
CA LEU A 280 -5.07 -12.07 -20.17
C LEU A 280 -4.66 -13.42 -19.53
N GLU A 281 -4.61 -13.52 -18.20
CA GLU A 281 -4.32 -14.77 -17.49
C GLU A 281 -5.39 -15.84 -17.72
N ALA A 282 -6.67 -15.45 -17.80
CA ALA A 282 -7.77 -16.36 -18.11
C ALA A 282 -7.79 -16.78 -19.60
N MET A 283 -7.12 -16.04 -20.48
CA MET A 283 -7.10 -16.27 -21.93
C MET A 283 -6.08 -17.33 -22.40
N THR A 284 -5.43 -18.07 -21.50
CA THR A 284 -4.28 -18.97 -21.75
C THR A 284 -4.24 -19.59 -23.15
N ASP A 285 -5.28 -20.34 -23.55
CA ASP A 285 -5.40 -20.91 -24.91
C ASP A 285 -6.74 -20.60 -25.60
N ASN A 286 -7.68 -19.94 -24.91
CA ASN A 286 -9.04 -19.74 -25.39
C ASN A 286 -9.51 -18.30 -25.18
N PRO A 287 -10.31 -17.74 -26.11
CA PRO A 287 -10.97 -16.46 -25.90
C PRO A 287 -11.85 -16.50 -24.65
N VAL A 288 -11.94 -15.37 -23.94
CA VAL A 288 -12.80 -15.23 -22.76
C VAL A 288 -13.98 -14.30 -23.05
N ALA A 289 -15.03 -14.45 -22.24
CA ALA A 289 -16.19 -13.57 -22.29
C ALA A 289 -16.24 -12.71 -21.02
N ALA A 290 -16.51 -11.42 -21.19
CA ALA A 290 -16.72 -10.50 -20.09
C ALA A 290 -18.18 -10.00 -20.09
N ILE A 291 -18.73 -9.76 -18.89
CA ILE A 291 -20.07 -9.18 -18.73
C ILE A 291 -20.02 -7.80 -18.06
N HIS A 292 -20.68 -6.83 -18.68
CA HIS A 292 -20.95 -5.52 -18.12
C HIS A 292 -22.40 -5.10 -18.41
N ASN A 293 -23.17 -4.71 -17.40
CA ASN A 293 -24.56 -4.22 -17.56
C ASN A 293 -25.48 -5.11 -18.42
N GLY A 294 -25.31 -6.44 -18.34
CA GLY A 294 -26.09 -7.41 -19.12
C GLY A 294 -25.61 -7.63 -20.56
N GLU A 295 -24.64 -6.83 -21.03
CA GLU A 295 -23.98 -7.02 -22.32
C GLU A 295 -22.79 -7.98 -22.15
N ARG A 296 -22.71 -8.98 -23.04
CA ARG A 296 -21.60 -9.93 -23.13
C ARG A 296 -20.70 -9.52 -24.29
N LYS A 297 -19.40 -9.36 -24.02
CA LYS A 297 -18.39 -9.12 -25.06
C LYS A 297 -17.31 -10.18 -24.99
N TYR A 298 -16.79 -10.53 -26.16
CA TYR A 298 -15.78 -11.56 -26.33
C TYR A 298 -14.47 -10.92 -26.71
N MET A 299 -13.40 -11.49 -26.20
CA MET A 299 -12.07 -10.97 -26.43
C MET A 299 -11.06 -12.10 -26.45
N ASP A 300 -10.19 -12.04 -27.45
CA ASP A 300 -8.90 -12.73 -27.47
C ASP A 300 -7.79 -11.70 -27.15
N GLY A 301 -6.55 -12.18 -27.10
CA GLY A 301 -5.39 -11.31 -26.80
C GLY A 301 -5.24 -10.15 -27.78
N ASN A 302 -5.56 -10.33 -29.07
CA ASN A 302 -5.43 -9.27 -30.08
C ASN A 302 -6.51 -8.20 -29.89
N ILE A 303 -7.76 -8.60 -29.65
CA ILE A 303 -8.87 -7.70 -29.37
C ILE A 303 -8.58 -6.87 -28.12
N LEU A 304 -8.11 -7.51 -27.04
CA LEU A 304 -7.74 -6.84 -25.79
C LEU A 304 -6.66 -5.77 -26.03
N MET A 305 -5.57 -6.14 -26.71
CA MET A 305 -4.46 -5.23 -26.97
C MET A 305 -4.84 -4.07 -27.89
N ASN A 306 -5.68 -4.31 -28.89
CA ASN A 306 -6.20 -3.26 -29.77
C ASN A 306 -7.10 -2.27 -29.02
N ALA A 307 -7.95 -2.76 -28.12
CA ALA A 307 -8.81 -1.92 -27.30
C ALA A 307 -7.98 -1.03 -26.34
N ILE A 308 -6.94 -1.60 -25.71
CA ILE A 308 -6.00 -0.84 -24.88
C ILE A 308 -5.24 0.22 -25.70
N ALA A 309 -4.80 -0.13 -26.92
CA ALA A 309 -4.13 0.81 -27.81
C ALA A 309 -5.06 1.95 -28.26
N ALA A 310 -6.36 1.68 -28.45
CA ALA A 310 -7.35 2.71 -28.75
C ALA A 310 -7.61 3.63 -27.54
N TYR A 311 -7.72 3.06 -26.34
CA TYR A 311 -7.87 3.81 -25.09
C TYR A 311 -6.71 4.78 -24.86
N LYS A 312 -5.47 4.35 -25.13
CA LYS A 312 -4.24 5.16 -25.00
C LYS A 312 -4.16 6.41 -25.89
N LYS A 313 -4.97 6.49 -26.95
CA LYS A 313 -4.93 7.59 -27.91
C LYS A 313 -5.81 8.79 -27.50
N GLN A 314 -6.53 8.69 -26.38
CA GLN A 314 -7.26 9.80 -25.77
C GLN A 314 -6.34 10.73 -24.97
#